data_AF-A0A4R8I5J3-F1
#
_entry.id   AF-A0A4R8I5J3-F1
#
_cell.length_a   1.000
_cell.length_b   1.000
_cell.length_c   1.000
_cell.angle_alpha   90.00
_cell.angle_beta   90.00
_cell.angle_gamma   90.00
#
_symmetry.space_group_name_H-M   'P 1'
#
loop_
_entity.id
_entity.type
_entity.pdbx_description
1 polymer ?
#
loop_
_entity_poly.entity_id
_entity_poly.type
_entity_poly.pdbx_seq_one_letter_code
_entity_poly.pdbx_strand_id
1 'polypeptide(L)'
;MNFEYFLYQYLLKHNTAEVPGFGVFELTKQSAKIDAENSIIIPPKETVSFQHRETVFENHLAKYIATETNSNLFVVQTDLKNEVANWIQKLQHNQILSLDNLGQFQLDEDNKIIKINDNNSDVFGFEEVDLLHLKTLKSKKIFSEDYSFNKNVIWTFLSLIILGSASLFLFGNQELIFGKSSKIPTKKVAKKIEKPKVLVTPKQDSIKTDSLKPTTNAEVQKSKR
;
A
#
# COMPACT_ATOMS: atom_id res chain seq x y z
N MET A 1 -23.42 8.08 24.65
CA MET A 1 -22.18 7.44 24.14
C MET A 1 -22.53 6.83 22.79
N ASN A 2 -21.66 6.89 21.77
CA ASN A 2 -21.97 6.31 20.45
C ASN A 2 -21.65 4.80 20.49
N PHE A 3 -22.67 3.97 20.77
CA PHE A 3 -22.49 2.52 20.94
C PHE A 3 -22.21 1.82 19.61
N GLU A 4 -22.80 2.31 18.52
CA GLU A 4 -22.61 1.78 17.17
C GLU A 4 -21.14 1.85 16.77
N TYR A 5 -20.48 2.98 17.04
CA TYR A 5 -19.06 3.16 16.80
C TYR A 5 -18.21 2.15 17.58
N PHE A 6 -18.42 2.02 18.90
CA PHE A 6 -17.63 1.08 19.70
C PHE A 6 -17.87 -0.38 19.33
N LEU A 7 -19.12 -0.72 18.97
CA LEU A 7 -19.48 -2.04 18.48
C LEU A 7 -18.74 -2.35 17.17
N TYR A 8 -18.73 -1.41 16.22
CA TYR A 8 -17.98 -1.57 14.98
C TYR A 8 -16.47 -1.69 15.22
N GLN A 9 -15.89 -0.85 16.09
CA GLN A 9 -14.46 -0.95 16.46
C GLN A 9 -14.12 -2.30 17.11
N TYR A 10 -15.02 -2.81 17.96
CA TYR A 10 -14.85 -4.12 18.57
C TYR A 10 -14.90 -5.24 17.52
N LEU A 11 -15.85 -5.17 16.57
CA LEU A 11 -15.94 -6.10 15.43
C LEU A 11 -14.67 -6.11 14.58
N LEU A 12 -14.11 -4.94 14.27
CA LEU A 12 -12.87 -4.83 13.49
C LEU A 12 -11.68 -5.54 14.16
N LYS A 13 -11.65 -5.56 15.50
CA LYS A 13 -10.58 -6.18 16.30
C LYS A 13 -10.80 -7.68 16.56
N HIS A 14 -12.05 -8.10 16.76
CA HIS A 14 -12.38 -9.44 17.25
C HIS A 14 -13.17 -10.31 16.26
N ASN A 15 -13.53 -9.76 15.10
CA ASN A 15 -14.41 -10.32 14.07
C ASN A 15 -15.84 -10.66 14.51
N THR A 16 -16.07 -10.95 15.79
CA THR A 16 -17.38 -11.27 16.33
C THR A 16 -17.71 -10.37 17.51
N ALA A 17 -18.96 -9.96 17.61
CA ALA A 17 -19.44 -9.13 18.70
C ALA A 17 -20.83 -9.58 19.11
N GLU A 18 -20.97 -9.92 20.39
CA GLU A 18 -22.25 -10.32 20.94
C GLU A 18 -22.86 -9.13 21.72
N VAL A 19 -24.12 -8.83 21.43
CA VAL A 19 -24.89 -7.74 22.04
C VAL A 19 -26.05 -8.35 22.83
N PRO A 20 -26.00 -8.33 24.17
CA PRO A 20 -27.06 -8.85 25.03
C PRO A 20 -28.45 -8.28 24.70
N GLY A 21 -29.42 -9.17 24.50
CA GLY A 21 -30.80 -8.80 24.17
C GLY A 21 -31.02 -8.41 22.70
N PHE A 22 -29.99 -8.44 21.85
CA PHE A 22 -30.11 -8.10 20.43
C PHE A 22 -29.64 -9.25 19.54
N GLY A 23 -28.36 -9.63 19.60
CA GLY A 23 -27.85 -10.71 18.77
C GLY A 23 -26.34 -10.73 18.63
N VAL A 24 -25.87 -11.45 17.63
CA VAL A 24 -24.45 -11.64 17.33
C VAL A 24 -24.15 -11.04 15.97
N PHE A 25 -23.13 -10.19 15.92
CA PHE A 25 -22.56 -9.63 14.71
C PHE A 25 -21.28 -10.38 14.37
N GLU A 26 -21.08 -10.66 13.09
CA GLU A 26 -19.89 -11.31 12.58
C GLU A 26 -19.37 -10.56 11.34
N LEU A 27 -18.12 -10.12 11.42
CA LEU A 27 -17.36 -9.48 10.35
C LEU A 27 -16.56 -10.54 9.61
N THR A 28 -16.95 -10.78 8.36
CA THR A 28 -16.20 -11.63 7.43
C THR A 28 -15.32 -10.76 6.53
N LYS A 29 -14.03 -11.05 6.50
CA LYS A 29 -13.06 -10.42 5.59
C LYS A 29 -12.77 -11.34 4.43
N GLN A 30 -12.92 -10.85 3.21
CA GLN A 30 -12.64 -11.61 1.99
C GLN A 30 -11.49 -10.92 1.25
N SER A 31 -10.40 -11.65 1.02
CA SER A 31 -9.31 -11.17 0.18
C SER A 31 -9.74 -11.07 -1.28
N ALA A 32 -9.00 -10.25 -2.04
CA ALA A 32 -9.21 -10.11 -3.48
C ALA A 32 -9.14 -11.47 -4.19
N LYS A 33 -10.02 -11.68 -5.16
CA LYS A 33 -10.09 -12.91 -5.96
C LYS A 33 -10.16 -12.56 -7.44
N ILE A 34 -9.57 -13.43 -8.25
CA ILE A 34 -9.70 -13.35 -9.71
C ILE A 34 -10.73 -14.39 -10.11
N ASP A 35 -11.81 -13.93 -10.73
CA ASP A 35 -12.78 -14.77 -11.40
C ASP A 35 -12.32 -14.95 -12.86
N ALA A 36 -11.74 -16.12 -13.15
CA ALA A 36 -11.23 -16.44 -14.47
C ALA A 36 -12.34 -16.68 -15.51
N GLU A 37 -13.52 -17.12 -15.07
CA GLU A 37 -14.64 -17.42 -15.98
C GLU A 37 -15.23 -16.11 -16.51
N ASN A 38 -15.47 -15.16 -15.61
CA ASN A 38 -16.01 -13.86 -15.97
C ASN A 38 -14.92 -12.85 -16.37
N SER A 39 -13.64 -13.20 -16.22
CA SER A 39 -12.50 -12.30 -16.46
C SER A 39 -12.58 -11.01 -15.62
N ILE A 40 -13.03 -11.14 -14.37
CA ILE A 40 -13.21 -10.01 -13.42
C ILE A 40 -12.23 -10.18 -12.25
N ILE A 41 -11.61 -9.08 -11.83
CA ILE A 41 -10.89 -9.01 -10.56
C ILE A 41 -11.84 -8.44 -9.51
N ILE A 42 -12.17 -9.26 -8.53
CA ILE A 42 -13.00 -8.91 -7.38
C ILE A 42 -12.07 -8.34 -6.28
N PRO A 43 -12.30 -7.11 -5.83
CA PRO A 43 -11.51 -6.47 -4.78
C PRO A 43 -11.67 -7.14 -3.41
N PRO A 44 -10.77 -6.84 -2.45
CA PRO A 44 -10.98 -7.28 -1.08
C PRO A 44 -12.20 -6.55 -0.51
N LYS A 45 -13.00 -7.26 0.28
CA LYS A 45 -14.20 -6.69 0.91
C LYS A 45 -14.40 -7.19 2.32
N GLU A 46 -15.01 -6.35 3.14
CA GLU A 46 -15.51 -6.70 4.46
C GLU A 46 -17.04 -6.73 4.46
N THR A 47 -17.62 -7.70 5.16
CA THR A 47 -19.07 -7.87 5.24
C THR A 47 -19.47 -8.18 6.66
N VAL A 48 -20.34 -7.35 7.24
CA VAL A 48 -20.95 -7.58 8.55
C VAL A 48 -22.21 -8.40 8.34
N SER A 49 -22.27 -9.59 8.93
CA SER A 49 -23.46 -10.42 9.03
C SER A 49 -24.04 -10.34 10.45
N PHE A 50 -25.32 -10.69 10.59
CA PHE A 50 -26.03 -10.61 11.84
C PHE A 50 -26.92 -11.83 12.05
N GLN A 51 -26.94 -12.32 13.29
CA GLN A 51 -27.82 -13.38 13.73
C GLN A 51 -28.56 -12.94 15.01
N HIS A 52 -29.89 -12.98 14.98
CA HIS A 52 -30.71 -12.73 16.16
C HIS A 52 -30.40 -13.73 17.28
N ARG A 53 -30.17 -13.21 18.49
CA ARG A 53 -29.93 -14.03 19.68
C ARG A 53 -30.29 -13.23 20.94
N GLU A 54 -31.41 -13.55 21.56
CA GLU A 54 -31.90 -12.85 22.74
C GLU A 54 -31.05 -13.13 23.99
N THR A 55 -30.68 -14.40 24.17
CA THR A 55 -29.87 -14.84 25.31
C THR A 55 -28.39 -14.87 24.93
N VAL A 56 -27.75 -13.73 25.10
CA VAL A 56 -26.29 -13.60 25.09
C VAL A 56 -25.86 -13.22 26.50
N PHE A 57 -24.98 -14.01 27.10
CA PHE A 57 -24.52 -13.80 28.49
C PHE A 57 -23.12 -13.18 28.57
N GLU A 58 -22.37 -13.17 27.47
CA GLU A 58 -21.02 -12.66 27.45
C GLU A 58 -20.99 -11.14 27.47
N ASN A 59 -20.11 -10.59 28.32
CA ASN A 59 -19.99 -9.15 28.55
C ASN A 59 -18.73 -8.55 27.90
N HIS A 60 -18.21 -9.17 26.84
CA HIS A 60 -16.95 -8.76 26.22
C HIS A 60 -17.02 -7.34 25.64
N LEU A 61 -18.12 -7.01 24.94
CA LEU A 61 -18.33 -5.67 24.39
C LEU A 61 -18.39 -4.60 25.49
N ALA A 62 -19.14 -4.85 26.57
CA ALA A 62 -19.25 -3.91 27.68
C ALA A 62 -17.91 -3.71 28.40
N LYS A 63 -17.12 -4.78 28.57
CA LYS A 63 -15.74 -4.70 29.11
C LYS A 63 -14.85 -3.85 28.20
N TYR A 64 -14.89 -4.09 26.89
CA TYR A 64 -14.12 -3.32 25.91
C TYR A 64 -14.46 -1.83 25.98
N ILE A 65 -15.74 -1.50 25.95
CA ILE A 65 -16.21 -0.12 26.04
C ILE A 65 -15.73 0.53 27.35
N ALA A 66 -15.90 -0.14 28.49
CA ALA A 66 -15.49 0.38 29.79
C ALA A 66 -13.98 0.69 29.83
N THR A 67 -13.15 -0.14 29.18
CA THR A 67 -11.71 0.10 29.07
C THR A 67 -11.38 1.29 28.17
N GLU A 68 -12.06 1.44 27.03
CA GLU A 68 -11.79 2.55 26.08
C GLU A 68 -12.30 3.90 26.63
N THR A 69 -13.42 3.91 27.36
CA THR A 69 -14.02 5.13 27.91
C THR A 69 -13.60 5.42 29.35
N ASN A 70 -12.73 4.59 29.95
CA ASN A 70 -12.34 4.67 31.36
C ASN A 70 -13.55 4.77 32.33
N SER A 71 -14.65 4.10 31.98
CA SER A 71 -15.91 4.16 32.71
C SER A 71 -16.13 2.92 33.57
N ASN A 72 -17.03 3.01 34.54
CA ASN A 72 -17.39 1.86 35.36
C ASN A 72 -18.15 0.83 34.52
N LEU A 73 -17.74 -0.45 34.59
CA LEU A 73 -18.35 -1.55 33.84
C LEU A 73 -19.86 -1.67 34.07
N PHE A 74 -20.33 -1.51 35.31
CA PHE A 74 -21.75 -1.63 35.64
C PHE A 74 -22.59 -0.51 35.00
N VAL A 75 -22.04 0.70 34.95
CA VAL A 75 -22.68 1.84 34.27
C VAL A 75 -22.77 1.55 32.77
N VAL A 76 -21.67 1.13 32.15
CA VAL A 76 -21.65 0.78 30.72
C VAL A 76 -22.62 -0.35 30.38
N GLN A 77 -22.73 -1.38 31.22
CA GLN A 77 -23.69 -2.48 31.02
C GLN A 77 -25.14 -1.98 31.08
N THR A 78 -25.43 -1.08 32.02
CA THR A 78 -26.77 -0.49 32.17
C THR A 78 -27.11 0.39 30.96
N ASP A 79 -26.17 1.23 30.54
CA ASP A 79 -26.33 2.11 29.38
C ASP A 79 -26.48 1.31 28.08
N LEU A 80 -25.68 0.25 27.89
CA LEU A 80 -25.80 -0.65 26.73
C LEU A 80 -27.18 -1.33 26.70
N LYS A 81 -27.67 -1.80 27.85
CA LYS A 81 -28.99 -2.40 27.95
C LYS A 81 -30.10 -1.41 27.57
N ASN A 82 -29.98 -0.15 28.03
CA ASN A 82 -30.93 0.89 27.69
C ASN A 82 -30.90 1.23 26.19
N GLU A 83 -29.72 1.27 25.59
CA GLU A 83 -29.57 1.52 24.15
C GLU A 83 -30.19 0.39 23.31
N VAL A 84 -29.93 -0.87 23.67
CA VAL A 84 -30.58 -2.03 23.03
C VAL A 84 -32.10 -1.98 23.18
N ALA A 85 -32.61 -1.58 24.36
CA ALA A 85 -34.04 -1.40 24.55
C ALA A 85 -34.61 -0.32 23.61
N ASN A 86 -33.89 0.79 23.41
CA ASN A 86 -34.27 1.83 22.45
C ASN A 86 -34.29 1.29 21.01
N TRP A 87 -33.31 0.46 20.63
CA TRP A 87 -33.26 -0.17 19.30
C TRP A 87 -34.46 -1.10 19.08
N ILE A 88 -34.78 -1.94 20.06
CA ILE A 88 -35.95 -2.83 20.00
C ILE A 88 -37.25 -2.02 19.91
N GLN A 89 -37.38 -0.93 20.68
CA GLN A 89 -38.54 -0.05 20.61
C GLN A 89 -38.69 0.59 19.23
N LYS A 90 -37.60 1.05 18.59
CA LYS A 90 -37.65 1.58 17.22
C LYS A 90 -38.14 0.52 16.24
N LEU A 91 -37.60 -0.70 16.33
CA LEU A 91 -38.00 -1.84 15.50
C LEU A 91 -39.49 -2.21 15.67
N GLN A 92 -40.00 -2.20 16.91
CA GLN A 92 -41.41 -2.50 17.23
C GLN A 92 -42.40 -1.46 16.69
N HIS A 93 -41.98 -0.21 16.50
CA HIS A 93 -42.81 0.82 15.87
C HIS A 93 -42.79 0.74 14.33
N ASN A 94 -42.49 -0.43 13.77
CA ASN A 94 -42.33 -0.70 12.33
C ASN A 94 -41.33 0.25 11.65
N GLN A 95 -40.31 0.71 12.37
CA GLN A 95 -39.24 1.53 11.80
C GLN A 95 -38.04 0.66 11.44
N ILE A 96 -37.43 0.95 10.29
CA ILE A 96 -36.13 0.39 9.94
C ILE A 96 -35.09 1.02 10.88
N LEU A 97 -34.35 0.17 11.58
CA LEU A 97 -33.24 0.60 12.41
C LEU A 97 -31.98 0.65 11.54
N SER A 98 -31.48 1.84 11.25
CA SER A 98 -30.19 2.03 10.59
C SER A 98 -29.10 2.24 11.64
N LEU A 99 -28.10 1.35 11.64
CA LEU A 99 -26.91 1.46 12.48
C LEU A 99 -25.67 1.66 11.60
N ASP A 100 -24.94 2.74 11.85
CA ASP A 100 -23.78 3.11 11.03
C ASP A 100 -22.72 2.00 11.00
N ASN A 101 -22.25 1.66 9.79
CA ASN A 101 -21.28 0.58 9.51
C ASN A 101 -21.72 -0.85 9.87
N LEU A 102 -22.88 -1.02 10.51
CA LEU A 102 -23.45 -2.32 10.89
C LEU A 102 -24.57 -2.74 9.94
N GLY A 103 -25.28 -1.77 9.37
CA GLY A 103 -26.33 -1.94 8.36
C GLY A 103 -27.72 -1.62 8.89
N GLN A 104 -28.74 -2.05 8.14
CA GLN A 104 -30.14 -1.79 8.46
C GLN A 104 -30.82 -3.06 8.96
N PHE A 105 -31.73 -2.90 9.91
CA PHE A 105 -32.43 -4.00 10.58
C PHE A 105 -33.93 -3.77 10.59
N GLN A 106 -34.69 -4.86 10.51
CA GLN A 106 -36.14 -4.87 10.60
C GLN A 106 -36.61 -6.12 11.37
N LEU A 107 -37.89 -6.14 11.75
CA LEU A 107 -38.51 -7.35 12.27
C LEU A 107 -39.09 -8.18 11.12
N ASP A 108 -38.91 -9.49 11.21
CA ASP A 108 -39.57 -10.47 10.36
C ASP A 108 -41.00 -10.79 10.87
N GLU A 109 -41.76 -11.57 10.12
CA GLU A 109 -43.14 -12.02 10.48
C GLU A 109 -43.19 -12.72 11.84
N ASP A 110 -42.09 -13.37 12.24
CA ASP A 110 -41.89 -14.05 13.52
C ASP A 110 -41.45 -13.12 14.68
N ASN A 111 -41.44 -11.79 14.48
CA ASN A 111 -40.82 -10.81 15.41
C ASN A 111 -39.33 -11.04 15.69
N LYS A 112 -38.61 -11.70 14.78
CA LYS A 112 -37.15 -11.86 14.87
C LYS A 112 -36.46 -10.68 14.19
N ILE A 113 -35.36 -10.22 14.76
CA ILE A 113 -34.56 -9.15 14.16
C ILE A 113 -33.78 -9.74 12.99
N ILE A 114 -33.96 -9.18 11.80
CA ILE A 114 -33.23 -9.57 10.60
C ILE A 114 -32.50 -8.36 10.04
N LYS A 115 -31.29 -8.59 9.53
CA LYS A 115 -30.54 -7.58 8.79
C LYS A 115 -31.09 -7.52 7.36
N ILE A 116 -31.43 -6.32 6.91
CA ILE A 116 -31.82 -6.08 5.52
C ILE A 116 -30.58 -6.30 4.65
N ASN A 117 -30.75 -7.08 3.59
CA ASN A 117 -29.65 -7.39 2.68
C ASN A 117 -29.28 -6.15 1.86
N ASP A 118 -28.31 -5.40 2.36
CA ASP A 118 -27.63 -4.37 1.57
C ASP A 118 -26.44 -5.02 0.87
N ASN A 119 -26.40 -4.94 -0.46
CA ASN A 119 -25.21 -5.30 -1.26
C ASN A 119 -23.99 -4.38 -0.99
N ASN A 120 -24.09 -3.45 -0.03
CA ASN A 120 -23.01 -2.60 0.43
C ASN A 120 -22.03 -3.40 1.31
N SER A 121 -21.22 -4.24 0.69
CA SER A 121 -19.95 -4.65 1.31
C SER A 121 -18.99 -3.46 1.34
N ASP A 122 -18.22 -3.30 2.41
CA ASP A 122 -17.16 -2.29 2.44
C ASP A 122 -16.00 -2.79 1.57
N VAL A 123 -15.73 -2.09 0.47
CA VAL A 123 -14.73 -2.48 -0.54
C VAL A 123 -13.48 -1.61 -0.44
N PHE A 124 -13.22 -0.95 0.69
CA PHE A 124 -12.04 -0.09 0.91
C PHE A 124 -11.78 0.96 -0.19
N GLY A 125 -12.83 1.37 -0.91
CA GLY A 125 -12.73 2.29 -2.05
C GLY A 125 -12.19 1.68 -3.35
N PHE A 126 -12.14 0.34 -3.48
CA PHE A 126 -11.79 -0.33 -4.73
C PHE A 126 -13.03 -0.66 -5.57
N GLU A 127 -12.83 -0.68 -6.88
CA GLU A 127 -13.84 -1.10 -7.86
C GLU A 127 -13.49 -2.48 -8.44
N GLU A 128 -14.51 -3.20 -8.90
CA GLU A 128 -14.32 -4.41 -9.68
C GLU A 128 -13.69 -4.08 -11.04
N VAL A 129 -12.67 -4.84 -11.45
CA VAL A 129 -11.96 -4.59 -12.70
C VAL A 129 -12.30 -5.68 -13.71
N ASP A 130 -13.01 -5.29 -14.78
CA ASP A 130 -13.27 -6.15 -15.93
C ASP A 130 -12.05 -6.17 -16.87
N LEU A 131 -11.43 -7.35 -17.01
CA LEU A 131 -10.24 -7.56 -17.83
C LEU A 131 -10.55 -7.59 -19.34
N LEU A 132 -11.80 -7.85 -19.73
CA LEU A 132 -12.21 -7.82 -21.15
C LEU A 132 -12.07 -6.41 -21.71
N HIS A 133 -12.46 -5.40 -20.92
CA HIS A 133 -12.34 -4.00 -21.29
C HIS A 133 -10.87 -3.58 -21.50
N LEU A 134 -9.95 -4.11 -20.68
CA LEU A 134 -8.52 -3.80 -20.80
C LEU A 134 -7.88 -4.39 -22.07
N LYS A 135 -8.37 -5.52 -22.57
CA LYS A 135 -7.88 -6.13 -23.82
C LYS A 135 -8.14 -5.22 -25.03
N THR A 136 -9.30 -4.56 -25.06
CA THR A 136 -9.65 -3.58 -26.09
C THR A 136 -8.80 -2.30 -26.02
N LEU A 137 -8.40 -1.86 -24.82
CA LEU A 137 -7.61 -0.64 -24.63
C LEU A 137 -6.15 -0.76 -25.10
N LYS A 138 -5.54 -1.95 -25.05
CA LYS A 138 -4.17 -2.16 -25.56
C LYS A 138 -4.03 -1.91 -27.08
N SER A 139 -5.12 -1.83 -27.83
CA SER A 139 -5.08 -1.50 -29.26
C SER A 139 -5.02 0.01 -29.54
N LYS A 140 -5.27 0.87 -28.55
CA LYS A 140 -5.15 2.33 -28.72
C LYS A 140 -3.69 2.72 -28.51
N LYS A 141 -2.97 2.87 -29.63
CA LYS A 141 -1.58 3.34 -29.71
C LYS A 141 -1.31 4.40 -28.64
N ILE A 142 -0.36 4.12 -27.76
CA ILE A 142 0.32 5.13 -26.94
C ILE A 142 0.87 6.15 -27.94
N PHE A 143 0.29 7.35 -27.95
CA PHE A 143 0.87 8.48 -28.66
C PHE A 143 2.08 8.93 -27.83
N SER A 144 3.19 8.21 -27.97
CA SER A 144 4.49 8.74 -27.58
C SER A 144 4.80 9.83 -28.58
N GLU A 145 4.49 11.08 -28.24
CA GLU A 145 5.16 12.20 -28.88
C GLU A 145 6.64 12.06 -28.55
N ASP A 146 7.39 11.46 -29.48
CA ASP A 146 8.83 11.40 -29.43
C ASP A 146 9.33 12.85 -29.47
N TYR A 147 9.57 13.42 -28.29
CA TYR A 147 10.17 14.73 -28.15
C TYR A 147 11.60 14.66 -28.71
N SER A 148 11.77 15.09 -29.97
CA SER A 148 13.07 15.13 -30.62
C SER A 148 13.74 16.48 -30.34
N PHE A 149 14.75 16.49 -29.47
CA PHE A 149 15.59 17.68 -29.28
C PHE A 149 16.27 18.06 -30.60
N ASN A 150 15.88 19.18 -31.20
CA ASN A 150 16.62 19.72 -32.34
C ASN A 150 18.00 20.18 -31.86
N LYS A 151 19.07 19.69 -32.50
CA LYS A 151 20.46 20.03 -32.17
C LYS A 151 20.69 21.54 -32.12
N ASN A 152 19.95 22.31 -32.91
CA ASN A 152 20.05 23.76 -32.93
C ASN A 152 19.55 24.38 -31.62
N VAL A 153 18.52 23.82 -30.98
CA VAL A 153 18.01 24.29 -29.68
C VAL A 153 19.08 24.11 -28.61
N ILE A 154 19.77 22.97 -28.60
CA ILE A 154 20.88 22.72 -27.67
C ILE A 154 22.00 23.74 -27.88
N TRP A 155 22.36 24.01 -29.14
CA TRP A 155 23.41 24.97 -29.46
C TRP A 155 23.04 26.41 -29.08
N THR A 156 21.76 26.80 -29.21
CA THR A 156 21.29 28.11 -28.74
C THR A 156 21.41 28.28 -27.23
N PHE A 157 21.03 27.27 -26.45
CA PHE A 157 21.20 27.32 -24.99
C PHE A 157 22.67 27.41 -24.59
N LEU A 158 23.55 26.65 -25.25
CA LEU A 158 24.98 26.70 -24.99
C LEU A 158 25.57 28.08 -25.32
N SER A 159 25.16 28.68 -26.44
CA SER A 159 25.60 30.03 -26.82
C SER A 159 25.11 31.09 -25.82
N LEU A 160 23.88 30.96 -25.31
CA LEU A 160 23.31 31.86 -24.32
C LEU A 160 24.09 31.83 -22.99
N ILE A 161 24.49 30.63 -22.54
CA ILE A 161 25.30 30.45 -21.33
C ILE A 161 26.68 31.12 -21.50
N ILE A 162 27.33 30.88 -22.65
CA ILE A 162 28.64 31.48 -22.95
C ILE A 162 28.53 33.01 -22.99
N LEU A 163 27.54 33.54 -23.70
CA LEU A 163 27.34 34.98 -23.84
C LEU A 163 27.01 35.65 -22.50
N GLY A 164 26.16 35.02 -21.69
CA GLY A 164 25.86 35.49 -20.33
C GLY A 164 27.09 35.49 -19.43
N SER A 165 27.90 34.43 -19.47
CA SER A 165 29.15 34.37 -18.69
C SER A 165 30.16 35.45 -19.10
N ALA A 166 30.31 35.71 -20.40
CA ALA A 166 31.19 36.76 -20.90
C ALA A 166 30.69 38.17 -20.52
N SER A 167 29.38 38.42 -20.60
CA SER A 167 28.78 39.68 -20.17
C SER A 167 28.97 39.92 -18.67
N LEU A 168 28.81 38.89 -17.84
CA LEU A 168 29.10 38.95 -16.40
C LEU A 168 30.60 39.17 -16.12
N PHE A 169 31.50 38.63 -16.94
CA PHE A 169 32.94 38.83 -16.75
C PHE A 169 33.40 40.25 -17.12
N LEU A 170 32.86 40.81 -18.21
CA LEU A 170 33.24 42.14 -18.71
C LEU A 170 32.61 43.28 -17.91
N PHE A 171 31.34 43.13 -17.53
CA PHE A 171 30.57 44.21 -16.91
C PHE A 171 30.15 43.90 -15.46
N GLY A 172 30.34 42.68 -14.99
CA GLY A 172 29.98 42.29 -13.62
C GLY A 172 31.04 42.64 -12.60
N ASN A 173 30.60 43.03 -11.41
CA ASN A 173 31.47 43.33 -10.28
C ASN A 173 32.16 42.05 -9.80
N GLN A 174 33.44 41.88 -10.15
CA GLN A 174 34.22 40.68 -9.83
C GLN A 174 34.30 40.40 -8.32
N GLU A 175 34.27 41.45 -7.48
CA GLU A 175 34.31 41.29 -6.01
C GLU A 175 33.02 40.67 -5.42
N LEU A 176 31.86 40.90 -6.06
CA LEU A 176 30.59 40.30 -5.62
C LEU A 176 30.48 38.83 -6.06
N ILE A 177 31.09 38.47 -7.20
CA ILE A 177 30.99 37.13 -7.80
C ILE A 177 32.07 36.20 -7.22
N PHE A 178 33.30 36.69 -7.03
CA PHE A 178 34.45 35.88 -6.62
C PHE A 178 34.93 36.14 -5.19
N GLY A 179 34.39 37.16 -4.51
CA GLY A 179 34.84 37.56 -3.17
C GLY A 179 36.25 38.16 -3.15
N LYS A 180 36.68 38.67 -1.99
CA LYS A 180 38.01 39.27 -1.84
C LYS A 180 39.09 38.19 -1.85
N SER A 181 40.09 38.34 -2.73
CA SER A 181 41.21 37.41 -2.83
C SER A 181 42.03 37.35 -1.53
N SER A 182 42.30 36.15 -1.02
CA SER A 182 43.13 35.91 0.16
C SER A 182 44.62 35.91 -0.23
N LYS A 183 45.41 36.82 0.38
CA LYS A 183 46.86 36.89 0.17
C LYS A 183 47.57 35.75 0.91
N ILE A 184 47.72 34.60 0.27
CA ILE A 184 48.51 33.49 0.77
C ILE A 184 49.95 33.62 0.23
N PRO A 185 51.00 33.65 1.06
CA PRO A 185 52.37 33.81 0.59
C PRO A 185 52.86 32.59 -0.19
N THR A 186 53.13 32.78 -1.49
CA THR A 186 53.67 31.78 -2.41
C THR A 186 55.17 31.53 -2.15
N LYS A 187 55.55 30.32 -1.72
CA LYS A 187 56.96 29.89 -1.72
C LYS A 187 57.31 29.28 -3.09
N LYS A 188 58.45 29.71 -3.66
CA LYS A 188 58.87 29.46 -5.06
C LYS A 188 59.46 28.05 -5.30
N VAL A 189 59.00 27.47 -6.40
CA VAL A 189 59.51 26.46 -7.35
C VAL A 189 61.01 26.06 -7.31
N ALA A 190 61.28 24.75 -7.47
CA ALA A 190 62.44 24.19 -8.19
C ALA A 190 62.03 22.80 -8.79
N LYS A 191 61.71 22.66 -10.08
CA LYS A 191 62.53 22.49 -11.32
C LYS A 191 62.98 21.03 -11.63
N LYS A 192 62.17 20.38 -12.49
CA LYS A 192 62.46 19.59 -13.73
C LYS A 192 63.64 18.60 -13.79
N ILE A 193 63.33 17.33 -14.14
CA ILE A 193 64.13 16.50 -15.07
C ILE A 193 63.20 15.63 -15.97
N GLU A 194 63.41 15.68 -17.29
CA GLU A 194 62.79 14.86 -18.37
C GLU A 194 63.77 13.73 -18.78
N LYS A 195 63.32 12.53 -19.26
CA LYS A 195 63.22 12.04 -20.68
C LYS A 195 63.36 10.47 -20.66
N PRO A 196 63.16 9.66 -21.74
CA PRO A 196 62.47 9.80 -23.03
C PRO A 196 61.47 8.63 -23.37
N LYS A 197 60.93 8.65 -24.59
CA LYS A 197 59.84 7.85 -25.20
C LYS A 197 60.37 6.65 -26.00
N VAL A 198 59.74 5.47 -25.93
CA VAL A 198 59.90 4.37 -26.93
C VAL A 198 58.52 3.76 -27.25
N LEU A 199 58.33 3.40 -28.52
CA LEU A 199 57.11 3.03 -29.23
C LEU A 199 56.94 1.49 -29.35
N VAL A 200 55.75 1.05 -29.81
CA VAL A 200 55.39 -0.14 -30.62
C VAL A 200 54.62 -1.34 -29.98
N THR A 201 53.29 -1.30 -30.25
CA THR A 201 52.28 -2.34 -30.63
C THR A 201 51.72 -3.43 -29.69
N PRO A 202 50.40 -3.74 -29.82
CA PRO A 202 49.66 -4.68 -28.97
C PRO A 202 49.65 -6.11 -29.55
N LYS A 203 49.62 -7.14 -28.70
CA LYS A 203 49.44 -8.54 -29.10
C LYS A 203 48.15 -9.11 -28.50
N GLN A 204 47.42 -9.76 -29.38
CA GLN A 204 46.07 -10.31 -29.28
C GLN A 204 46.17 -11.75 -28.75
N ASP A 205 45.55 -12.06 -27.61
CA ASP A 205 45.57 -13.41 -27.03
C ASP A 205 44.45 -14.28 -27.61
N SER A 206 44.84 -15.49 -28.02
CA SER A 206 44.01 -16.48 -28.69
C SER A 206 43.41 -17.46 -27.70
N ILE A 207 42.12 -17.74 -27.87
CA ILE A 207 41.32 -18.75 -27.18
C ILE A 207 41.83 -20.16 -27.52
N LYS A 208 41.96 -21.06 -26.54
CA LYS A 208 41.94 -22.51 -26.76
C LYS A 208 41.09 -23.25 -25.72
N THR A 209 40.27 -24.11 -26.29
CA THR A 209 39.24 -25.01 -25.78
C THR A 209 39.81 -26.24 -25.08
N ASP A 210 39.13 -26.74 -24.04
CA ASP A 210 39.38 -28.09 -23.51
C ASP A 210 38.08 -28.93 -23.59
N SER A 211 38.23 -30.17 -24.04
CA SER A 211 37.14 -31.13 -24.23
C SER A 211 37.67 -32.57 -24.07
N LEU A 212 37.09 -33.25 -23.06
CA LEU A 212 36.74 -34.69 -22.95
C LEU A 212 37.81 -35.72 -22.49
N LYS A 213 37.61 -36.24 -21.24
CA LYS A 213 37.36 -37.64 -20.73
C LYS A 213 37.91 -38.86 -21.53
N PRO A 214 38.06 -40.12 -20.99
CA PRO A 214 37.46 -40.75 -19.78
C PRO A 214 38.26 -41.85 -18.99
N THR A 215 37.63 -42.35 -17.89
CA THR A 215 37.53 -43.74 -17.32
C THR A 215 38.75 -44.59 -16.90
N THR A 216 38.72 -45.16 -15.66
CA THR A 216 38.52 -46.62 -15.37
C THR A 216 39.04 -47.06 -13.97
N ASN A 217 38.14 -47.70 -13.20
CA ASN A 217 38.22 -48.74 -12.15
C ASN A 217 39.32 -48.78 -11.07
N ALA A 218 38.91 -48.94 -9.80
CA ALA A 218 39.27 -50.10 -8.98
C ALA A 218 38.39 -50.20 -7.70
N GLU A 219 38.23 -51.44 -7.26
CA GLU A 219 37.17 -51.99 -6.40
C GLU A 219 37.59 -52.12 -4.92
N VAL A 220 36.57 -52.24 -4.08
CA VAL A 220 36.54 -52.34 -2.61
C VAL A 220 37.22 -53.62 -2.06
N GLN A 221 37.88 -53.53 -0.90
CA GLN A 221 37.91 -54.64 0.07
C GLN A 221 37.65 -54.18 1.51
N LYS A 222 36.79 -54.95 2.18
CA LYS A 222 36.30 -54.80 3.57
C LYS A 222 37.35 -55.22 4.60
N SER A 223 37.27 -54.67 5.81
CA SER A 223 37.84 -55.26 7.02
C SER A 223 36.75 -55.47 8.07
N LYS A 224 36.66 -56.71 8.58
CA LYS A 224 35.93 -57.12 9.79
C LYS A 224 36.91 -57.07 10.96
N ARG A 225 36.49 -56.48 12.09
CA ARG A 225 36.45 -57.16 13.40
C ARG A 225 35.63 -56.35 14.38
#